data_AF-A0A553DJT1-F1
#
_entry.id   AF-A0A553DJT1-F1
#
_cell.length_a   1.000
_cell.length_b   1.000
_cell.length_c   1.000
_cell.angle_alpha   90.00
_cell.angle_beta   90.00
_cell.angle_gamma   90.00
#
_symmetry.space_group_name_H-M   'P 1'
#
loop_
_entity.id
_entity.type
_entity.pdbx_description
1 polymer ?
#
loop_
_entity_poly.entity_id
_entity_poly.type
_entity_poly.pdbx_seq_one_letter_code
_entity_poly.pdbx_strand_id
1 'polypeptide(L)' 'MYVRFGMEYAEISEQEINKIRFLTGKEYIANIEISPVYSQKNGDLIEITHSPIFGLNCKVVKVDDEHKIIGHIESL' A
#
# COMPACT_ATOMS: atom_id res chain seq x y z
N MET A 1 2.07 4.69 18.78
CA MET A 1 1.00 3.69 18.58
C MET A 1 1.62 2.33 18.87
N TYR A 2 0.97 1.49 19.69
CA TYR A 2 1.45 0.14 20.04
C TYR A 2 0.36 -0.87 19.69
N VAL A 3 0.75 -2.02 19.14
CA VAL A 3 -0.16 -3.12 18.83
C VAL A 3 -0.28 -4.00 20.07
N ARG A 4 -1.51 -4.39 20.44
CA ARG A 4 -1.78 -5.27 21.57
C ARG A 4 -2.82 -6.33 21.19
N PHE A 5 -2.70 -7.50 21.79
CA PHE A 5 -3.69 -8.58 21.69
C PHE A 5 -4.27 -8.78 23.09
N GLY A 6 -5.51 -8.32 23.28
CA GLY A 6 -6.14 -8.26 24.60
C GLY A 6 -5.42 -7.29 25.53
N MET A 7 -4.81 -7.84 26.60
CA MET A 7 -4.09 -7.07 27.61
C MET A 7 -2.57 -7.08 27.41
N GLU A 8 -2.06 -7.84 26.43
CA GLU A 8 -0.63 -8.03 26.20
C GLU A 8 -0.17 -7.27 24.95
N TYR A 9 1.02 -6.68 25.02
CA TYR A 9 1.64 -6.04 23.85
C TYR A 9 2.10 -7.11 22.87
N ALA A 10 1.93 -6.82 21.58
CA ALA A 10 2.46 -7.67 20.53
C ALA A 10 4.00 -7.64 20.57
N GLU A 11 4.61 -8.80 20.78
CA GLU A 11 6.05 -8.98 20.59
C GLU A 11 6.32 -9.49 19.17
N ILE A 12 7.38 -8.97 18.55
CA ILE A 12 7.82 -9.37 17.21
C ILE A 12 9.12 -10.15 17.38
N SER A 13 9.25 -11.29 16.69
CA SER A 13 10.47 -12.08 16.75
C SER A 13 11.65 -11.37 16.07
N GLU A 14 12.88 -11.66 16.51
CA GLU A 14 14.09 -11.16 15.86
C GLU A 14 14.15 -11.50 14.36
N GLN A 15 13.60 -12.66 13.96
CA GLN A 15 13.54 -13.05 12.55
C GLN A 15 12.66 -12.10 11.72
N GLU A 16 11.51 -11.70 12.27
CA GLU A 16 10.60 -10.75 11.64
C GLU A 16 11.19 -9.34 11.62
N ILE A 17 11.84 -8.91 12.71
CA ILE A 17 12.57 -7.64 12.76
C ILE A 17 13.62 -7.58 11.64
N ASN A 18 14.41 -8.64 11.47
CA ASN A 18 15.45 -8.69 10.44
C ASN A 18 14.88 -8.71 9.02
N LYS A 19 13.75 -9.37 8.79
CA LYS A 19 13.04 -9.31 7.49
C LYS A 19 12.55 -7.89 7.19
N ILE A 20 11.99 -7.20 8.17
CA ILE A 20 11.54 -5.80 8.01
C ILE A 20 12.73 -4.88 7.73
N ARG A 21 13.86 -5.04 8.46
CA ARG A 21 15.10 -4.29 8.20
C ARG A 21 15.61 -4.51 6.77
N PHE A 22 15.65 -5.76 6.31
CA PHE A 22 16.07 -6.09 4.95
C PHE A 22 15.19 -5.42 3.89
N LEU A 23 13.87 -5.51 4.03
CA LEU A 23 12.93 -4.92 3.09
C LEU A 23 12.98 -3.39 3.06
N THR A 24 13.28 -2.76 4.19
CA THR A 24 13.35 -1.29 4.29
C THR A 24 14.74 -0.73 3.99
N GLY A 25 15.78 -1.57 3.95
CA GLY A 25 17.18 -1.15 3.81
C GLY A 25 17.70 -0.30 4.98
N LYS A 26 16.99 -0.29 6.12
CA LYS A 26 17.34 0.54 7.29
C LYS A 26 17.81 -0.32 8.46
N GLU A 27 18.90 0.12 9.08
CA GLU A 27 19.47 -0.51 10.29
C GLU A 27 18.60 -0.22 11.53
N TYR A 28 18.05 1.00 11.60
CA TYR A 28 17.13 1.46 12.65
C TYR A 28 15.86 2.04 12.02
N ILE A 29 14.71 1.59 12.52
CA ILE A 29 13.39 2.05 12.08
C ILE A 29 12.74 2.75 13.26
N ALA A 30 12.63 4.07 13.17
CA ALA A 30 11.88 4.93 14.07
C ALA A 30 10.89 5.76 13.25
N ASN A 31 9.77 6.15 13.85
CA ASN A 31 8.73 6.99 13.22
C ASN A 31 8.18 6.40 11.92
N ILE A 32 7.50 5.25 12.04
CA ILE A 32 6.70 4.70 10.93
C ILE A 32 5.51 5.62 10.73
N GLU A 33 5.59 6.51 9.75
CA GLU A 33 4.42 7.21 9.23
C GLU A 33 3.71 6.32 8.23
N ILE A 34 2.46 6.00 8.54
CA ILE A 34 1.53 5.43 7.56
C ILE A 34 1.08 6.61 6.70
N SER A 35 1.90 7.00 5.72
CA SER A 35 1.37 7.80 4.62
C SER A 35 0.35 6.93 3.90
N PRO A 36 -0.90 7.38 3.71
CA PRO A 36 -1.79 6.71 2.77
C PRO A 36 -1.10 6.79 1.41
N VAL A 37 -0.47 5.69 1.01
CA VAL A 37 0.24 5.56 -0.27
C VAL A 37 -0.73 5.72 -1.44
N TYR A 38 -2.04 5.66 -1.17
CA TYR A 38 -3.08 6.02 -2.12
C TYR A 38 -3.24 7.53 -2.23
N SER A 39 -2.28 8.16 -2.89
CA SER A 39 -2.43 9.54 -3.35
C SER A 39 -3.45 9.68 -4.48
N GLN A 40 -3.91 8.55 -5.05
CA GLN A 40 -4.94 8.53 -6.06
C GLN A 40 -6.28 8.96 -5.46
N LYS A 41 -6.97 9.85 -6.17
CA LYS A 41 -8.29 10.34 -5.81
C LYS A 41 -9.30 9.96 -6.88
N ASN A 42 -10.58 9.98 -6.51
CA ASN A 42 -11.66 9.84 -7.48
C ASN A 42 -11.50 10.91 -8.56
N GLY A 43 -11.49 10.48 -9.82
CA GLY A 43 -11.27 11.33 -10.99
C GLY A 43 -9.86 11.26 -11.57
N ASP A 44 -8.88 10.71 -10.85
CA ASP A 44 -7.51 10.59 -11.37
C ASP A 44 -7.45 9.66 -12.58
N LEU A 45 -6.53 9.97 -13.49
CA LEU A 45 -6.19 9.11 -14.62
C LEU A 45 -4.89 8.37 -14.29
N ILE A 46 -4.94 7.05 -14.27
CA ILE A 46 -3.79 6.20 -13.94
C ILE A 46 -3.49 5.23 -15.08
N GLU A 47 -2.21 4.99 -15.36
CA GLU A 47 -1.78 3.99 -16.34
C GLU A 47 -1.68 2.60 -15.70
N ILE A 48 -2.19 1.59 -16.38
CA ILE A 48 -2.07 0.20 -15.93
C ILE A 48 -0.67 -0.31 -16.26
N THR A 49 0.15 -0.51 -15.23
CA THR A 49 1.54 -0.95 -15.39
C THR A 49 1.75 -2.46 -15.32
N HIS A 50 0.72 -3.24 -14.94
CA HIS A 50 0.82 -4.69 -14.77
C HIS A 50 -0.51 -5.40 -15.07
N SER A 51 -0.74 -5.81 -16.32
CA SER A 51 -1.81 -6.73 -16.76
C SER A 51 -1.73 -6.98 -18.28
N PRO A 52 -2.56 -7.86 -18.89
CA PRO A 52 -2.68 -7.97 -20.34
C PRO A 52 -3.12 -6.67 -21.06
N ILE A 53 -3.70 -5.73 -20.33
CA ILE A 53 -4.10 -4.40 -20.82
C ILE A 53 -3.11 -3.31 -20.38
N PHE A 54 -1.84 -3.70 -20.21
CA PHE A 54 -0.73 -2.81 -19.94
C PHE A 54 -0.72 -1.58 -20.88
N GLY A 55 -0.46 -0.40 -20.32
CA GLY A 55 -0.39 0.85 -21.06
C GLY A 55 -1.75 1.53 -21.32
N LEU A 56 -2.87 0.90 -20.95
CA LEU A 56 -4.17 1.57 -20.98
C LEU A 56 -4.34 2.50 -19.79
N ASN A 57 -5.01 3.63 -20.04
CA ASN A 57 -5.42 4.57 -19.01
C ASN A 57 -6.74 4.14 -18.36
N CYS A 58 -6.80 4.23 -17.04
CA CYS A 58 -7.95 3.96 -16.22
C CYS A 58 -8.35 5.23 -15.46
N LYS A 59 -9.60 5.64 -15.58
CA LYS A 59 -10.17 6.74 -14.81
C LYS A 59 -10.71 6.21 -13.48
N VAL A 60 -10.13 6.67 -12.37
CA VAL A 60 -10.52 6.25 -11.02
C VAL A 60 -11.93 6.73 -10.71
N VAL A 61 -12.83 5.80 -10.42
CA VAL A 61 -14.21 6.09 -9.96
C VAL A 61 -14.26 6.05 -8.44
N LYS A 62 -13.58 5.07 -7.85
CA LYS A 62 -13.52 4.86 -6.40
C LYS A 62 -12.16 4.29 -6.02
N VAL A 63 -11.53 4.89 -5.00
CA VAL A 63 -10.44 4.27 -4.25
C VAL A 63 -11.04 3.59 -3.03
N ASP A 64 -10.71 2.30 -2.84
CA ASP A 64 -11.05 1.55 -1.64
C ASP A 64 -9.85 1.55 -0.69
N ASP A 65 -10.12 1.62 0.61
CA ASP A 65 -9.10 1.75 1.66
C ASP A 65 -8.21 0.49 1.76
N GLU A 66 -8.67 -0.61 1.14
CA GLU A 66 -8.05 -1.94 1.16
C GLU A 66 -7.19 -2.26 -0.09
N HIS A 67 -6.51 -1.26 -0.67
CA HIS A 67 -5.56 -1.45 -1.79
C HIS A 67 -6.21 -1.70 -3.17
N LYS A 68 -7.48 -1.35 -3.35
CA LYS A 68 -8.23 -1.58 -4.60
C LYS A 68 -8.68 -0.27 -5.24
N ILE A 69 -8.51 -0.17 -6.55
CA ILE A 69 -9.04 0.93 -7.37
C ILE A 69 -10.13 0.38 -8.28
N ILE A 70 -11.29 1.01 -8.27
CA ILE A 70 -12.38 0.76 -9.22
C ILE A 70 -12.38 1.93 -10.20
N GLY A 71 -12.31 1.62 -11.50
CA GLY A 71 -12.25 2.65 -12.53
C GLY A 71 -12.79 2.18 -13.88
N HIS A 72 -12.89 3.14 -14.80
CA HIS A 72 -13.30 2.90 -16.18
C HIS A 72 -12.08 2.98 -17.10
N ILE A 73 -11.99 2.02 -18.01
CA ILE A 73 -11.01 2.01 -19.09
C ILE A 73 -11.76 2.37 -20.36
N GLU A 74 -11.30 3.40 -21.07
CA GLU A 74 -11.78 3.68 -22.42
C GLU A 74 -10.90 2.88 -23.39
N SER A 75 -11.49 1.84 -23.99
CA SER A 75 -10.86 1.10 -25.10
C SER A 75 -11.44 1.62 -26.40
N LEU A 76 -10.56 1.98 -27.33
CA LEU A 76 -10.89 2.25 -28.73
C LEU A 76 -11.25 0.95 -29.48
#